data_AF-A0A011WN11-F1
#
_entry.id   AF-A0A011WN11-F1
#
_cell.length_a   1.000
_cell.length_b   1.000
_cell.length_c   1.000
_cell.angle_alpha   90.00
_cell.angle_beta   90.00
_cell.angle_gamma   90.00
#
_symmetry.space_group_name_H-M   'P 1'
#
loop_
_entity.id
_entity.type
_entity.pdbx_description
1 polymer ?
#
loop_
_entity_poly.entity_id
_entity_poly.type
_entity_poly.pdbx_seq_one_letter_code
_entity_poly.pdbx_strand_id
1 'polypeptide(L)'
;MQIYTTYSVKIKHYNNIFKDTVIVYRHAVDYLISVCLDHWDNIVTFKGVSRLTYIETLIHATKDNPDPIYDFDTKFYKMPSYLRRGAINEAIGKVSSYKSNFANWIKDPVGREPSHPKAGYTFPSMYRTVMYNQTGDYTAQIKVYIRNTWDWITISLKKSDMDYIYRHCSFRKQCAPTLQKRDKEWFLDFPFEEKVKLSQVIPTYL
;
A
#
# COMPACT_ATOMS: atom_id res chain seq x y z
N MET A 1 -20.27 -13.74 -1.02
CA MET A 1 -19.23 -13.05 -0.22
C MET A 1 -17.99 -12.85 -1.09
N GLN A 2 -17.33 -11.69 -0.96
CA GLN A 2 -16.03 -11.44 -1.59
C GLN A 2 -14.94 -11.85 -0.60
N ILE A 3 -14.00 -12.68 -1.03
CA ILE A 3 -12.90 -13.20 -0.20
C ILE A 3 -11.59 -12.78 -0.84
N TYR A 4 -10.61 -12.46 0.01
CA TYR A 4 -9.25 -12.17 -0.41
C TYR A 4 -8.29 -13.19 0.21
N THR A 5 -7.46 -13.81 -0.62
CA THR A 5 -6.34 -14.67 -0.18
C THR A 5 -5.03 -14.05 -0.66
N THR A 6 -3.94 -14.24 0.08
CA THR A 6 -2.63 -13.66 -0.28
C THR A 6 -1.58 -14.75 -0.38
N TYR A 7 -0.80 -14.74 -1.46
CA TYR A 7 0.32 -15.64 -1.66
C TYR A 7 1.61 -14.85 -1.84
N SER A 8 2.63 -15.22 -1.08
CA SER A 8 3.92 -14.56 -1.09
C SER A 8 4.88 -15.24 -2.06
N VAL A 9 5.53 -14.44 -2.89
CA VAL A 9 6.53 -14.90 -3.85
C VAL A 9 7.86 -14.27 -3.49
N LYS A 10 8.86 -15.11 -3.21
CA LYS A 10 10.20 -14.61 -2.89
C LYS A 10 10.85 -13.97 -4.11
N ILE A 11 11.39 -12.77 -3.91
CA ILE A 11 12.30 -12.11 -4.86
C ILE A 11 13.68 -12.73 -4.69
N LYS A 12 14.22 -13.28 -5.77
CA LYS A 12 15.56 -13.84 -5.82
C LYS A 12 16.57 -12.75 -6.07
N HIS A 13 17.63 -12.78 -5.27
CA HIS A 13 18.71 -11.80 -5.30
C HIS A 13 18.17 -10.39 -4.95
N TYR A 14 19.03 -9.47 -4.51
CA TYR A 14 18.67 -8.15 -3.94
C TYR A 14 18.17 -8.15 -2.48
N ASN A 15 19.10 -7.99 -1.53
CA ASN A 15 18.77 -7.84 -0.11
C ASN A 15 18.63 -6.38 0.34
N ASN A 16 19.21 -5.44 -0.40
CA ASN A 16 19.34 -4.04 0.03
C ASN A 16 18.60 -3.03 -0.86
N ILE A 17 18.43 -3.31 -2.16
CA ILE A 17 17.96 -2.34 -3.16
C ILE A 17 16.55 -1.79 -2.88
N PHE A 18 15.74 -2.55 -2.15
CA PHE A 18 14.36 -2.19 -1.82
C PHE A 18 14.23 -1.38 -0.53
N LYS A 19 15.30 -1.30 0.29
CA LYS A 19 15.25 -0.63 1.59
C LYS A 19 14.89 0.84 1.43
N ASP A 20 15.57 1.55 0.53
CA ASP A 20 15.36 2.98 0.31
C ASP A 20 13.97 3.26 -0.26
N THR A 21 13.45 2.37 -1.11
CA THR A 21 12.07 2.44 -1.61
C THR A 21 11.05 2.42 -0.46
N VAL A 22 11.24 1.50 0.50
CA VAL A 22 10.36 1.39 1.67
C VAL A 22 10.53 2.58 2.62
N ILE A 23 11.77 3.05 2.82
CA ILE A 23 12.05 4.22 3.67
C ILE A 23 11.36 5.46 3.11
N VAL A 24 11.54 5.76 1.82
CA VAL A 24 10.90 6.90 1.16
C VAL A 24 9.38 6.78 1.22
N TYR A 25 8.82 5.59 0.98
CA TYR A 25 7.38 5.37 1.09
C TYR A 25 6.86 5.65 2.51
N ARG A 26 7.56 5.17 3.54
CA ARG A 26 7.17 5.40 4.95
C ARG A 26 7.26 6.87 5.32
N HIS A 27 8.32 7.57 4.92
CA HIS A 27 8.44 9.01 5.13
C HIS A 27 7.31 9.79 4.42
N ALA A 28 6.90 9.37 3.22
CA ALA A 28 5.76 9.95 2.53
C ALA A 28 4.44 9.71 3.27
N VAL A 29 4.24 8.50 3.81
CA VAL A 29 3.06 8.19 4.64
C VAL A 29 3.08 9.01 5.94
N ASP A 30 4.21 9.12 6.63
CA ASP A 30 4.33 9.93 7.86
C ASP A 30 4.02 11.40 7.58
N TYR A 31 4.56 11.96 6.50
CA TYR A 31 4.24 13.31 6.06
C TYR A 31 2.74 13.50 5.82
N LEU A 32 2.11 12.55 5.11
CA LEU A 32 0.69 12.59 4.80
C LEU A 32 -0.21 12.36 6.02
N ILE A 33 0.27 11.66 7.05
CA ILE A 33 -0.44 11.54 8.33
C ILE A 33 -0.59 12.91 8.98
N SER A 34 0.48 13.73 9.00
CA SER A 34 0.40 15.10 9.51
C SER A 34 -0.61 15.94 8.72
N VAL A 35 -0.54 15.93 7.39
CA VAL A 35 -1.52 16.63 6.53
C VAL A 35 -2.96 16.16 6.81
N CYS A 36 -3.16 14.86 7.00
CA CYS A 36 -4.48 14.30 7.30
C CYS A 36 -5.00 14.70 8.68
N LEU A 37 -4.11 14.87 9.67
CA LEU A 37 -4.48 15.34 11.00
C LEU A 37 -4.89 16.81 10.98
N ASP A 38 -4.11 17.65 10.29
CA ASP A 38 -4.33 19.09 10.19
C ASP A 38 -5.65 19.42 9.47
N HIS A 39 -6.05 18.58 8.51
CA HIS A 39 -7.27 18.77 7.72
C HIS A 39 -8.37 17.73 8.01
N TRP A 40 -8.32 17.06 9.16
CA TRP A 40 -9.20 15.93 9.45
C TRP A 40 -10.69 16.30 9.34
N ASP A 41 -11.07 17.46 9.87
CA ASP A 41 -12.47 17.91 9.90
C ASP A 41 -13.04 18.12 8.49
N ASN A 42 -12.19 18.54 7.53
CA ASN A 42 -12.59 18.61 6.12
C ASN A 42 -12.66 17.22 5.49
N ILE A 43 -11.68 16.36 5.76
CA ILE A 43 -11.59 15.01 5.18
C ILE A 43 -12.83 14.17 5.52
N VAL A 44 -13.35 14.26 6.74
CA VAL A 44 -14.52 13.47 7.16
C VAL A 44 -15.81 13.83 6.43
N THR A 45 -15.92 15.06 5.91
CA THR A 45 -17.09 15.49 5.11
C THR A 45 -17.17 14.79 3.75
N PHE A 46 -16.03 14.37 3.21
CA PHE A 46 -15.95 13.65 1.94
C PHE A 46 -16.16 12.14 2.12
N LYS A 47 -16.56 11.46 1.03
CA LYS A 47 -16.73 10.00 0.98
C LYS A 47 -15.91 9.40 -0.17
N GLY A 48 -15.44 8.16 0.04
CA GLY A 48 -14.72 7.39 -0.98
C GLY A 48 -13.52 8.15 -1.58
N VAL A 49 -13.44 8.15 -2.92
CA VAL A 49 -12.32 8.72 -3.70
C VAL A 49 -12.15 10.23 -3.50
N SER A 50 -13.21 10.95 -3.12
CA SER A 50 -13.13 12.40 -2.88
C SER A 50 -12.20 12.77 -1.73
N ARG A 51 -12.03 11.90 -0.72
CA ARG A 51 -11.05 12.12 0.38
C ARG A 51 -9.63 12.17 -0.15
N LEU A 52 -9.29 11.18 -0.99
CA LEU A 52 -7.99 11.10 -1.64
C LEU A 52 -7.76 12.31 -2.55
N THR A 53 -8.78 12.69 -3.33
CA THR A 53 -8.69 13.82 -4.28
C THR A 53 -8.43 15.12 -3.53
N TYR A 54 -9.15 15.36 -2.44
CA TYR A 54 -8.93 16.53 -1.60
C TYR A 54 -7.49 16.59 -1.08
N ILE A 55 -6.97 15.52 -0.46
CA ILE A 55 -5.58 15.51 0.02
C ILE A 55 -4.58 15.66 -1.13
N GLU A 56 -4.83 15.02 -2.29
CA GLU A 56 -4.01 15.16 -3.49
C GLU A 56 -3.91 16.63 -3.95
N THR A 57 -5.00 17.40 -3.89
CA THR A 57 -4.96 18.85 -4.20
C THR A 57 -4.20 19.68 -3.17
N LEU A 58 -4.12 19.24 -1.91
CA LEU A 58 -3.34 19.95 -0.89
C LEU A 58 -1.84 19.81 -1.09
N ILE A 59 -1.38 18.73 -1.72
CA ILE A 59 0.03 18.32 -1.71
C ILE A 59 0.71 18.30 -3.09
N HIS A 60 -0.04 18.14 -4.18
CA HIS A 60 0.54 17.89 -5.50
C HIS A 60 0.20 19.00 -6.49
N ALA A 61 1.23 19.53 -7.13
CA ALA A 61 1.07 20.56 -8.15
C ALA A 61 0.57 19.92 -9.45
N THR A 62 -0.43 20.54 -10.07
CA THR A 62 -0.95 20.18 -11.39
C THR A 62 -1.20 21.44 -12.19
N LYS A 63 -1.52 21.30 -13.49
CA LYS A 63 -1.87 22.45 -14.32
C LYS A 63 -3.03 23.28 -13.74
N ASP A 64 -4.03 22.60 -13.16
CA ASP A 64 -5.24 23.25 -12.62
C ASP A 64 -5.12 23.55 -11.11
N ASN A 65 -3.99 23.19 -10.49
CA ASN A 65 -3.66 23.45 -9.09
C ASN A 65 -2.15 23.68 -8.97
N PRO A 66 -1.63 24.83 -9.41
CA PRO A 66 -0.19 25.07 -9.53
C PRO A 66 0.52 25.19 -8.17
N ASP A 67 -0.17 25.70 -7.16
CA ASP A 67 0.40 26.09 -5.86
C ASP A 67 -0.26 25.33 -4.70
N PRO A 68 0.05 24.02 -4.52
CA PRO A 68 -0.47 23.25 -3.39
C PRO A 68 0.03 23.82 -2.05
N ILE A 69 -0.79 23.72 -1.01
CA ILE A 69 -0.49 24.23 0.35
C ILE A 69 0.76 23.56 0.94
N TYR A 70 0.98 22.29 0.62
CA TYR A 70 2.07 21.49 1.16
C TYR A 70 3.08 21.13 0.07
N ASP A 71 4.36 21.39 0.34
CA ASP A 71 5.47 21.05 -0.56
C ASP A 71 5.83 19.56 -0.51
N PHE A 72 4.99 18.71 -1.10
CA PHE A 72 5.25 17.27 -1.21
C PHE A 72 6.17 16.92 -2.36
N ASP A 73 5.99 17.57 -3.52
CA ASP A 73 6.70 17.20 -4.74
C ASP A 73 8.20 17.48 -4.68
N THR A 74 8.64 18.49 -3.93
CA THR A 74 10.07 18.72 -3.67
C THR A 74 10.64 17.71 -2.69
N LYS A 75 9.89 17.38 -1.62
CA LYS A 75 10.32 16.43 -0.57
C LYS A 75 10.37 14.98 -1.07
N PHE A 76 9.44 14.60 -1.93
CA PHE A 76 9.29 13.25 -2.50
C PHE A 76 9.42 13.32 -4.02
N TYR A 77 10.59 13.78 -4.46
CA TYR A 77 10.88 14.06 -5.87
C TYR A 77 10.50 12.89 -6.80
N LYS A 78 9.70 13.21 -7.82
CA LYS A 78 9.23 12.27 -8.86
C LYS A 78 8.51 11.02 -8.32
N MET A 79 7.92 11.09 -7.13
CA MET A 79 7.16 9.97 -6.58
C MET A 79 6.05 9.52 -7.54
N PRO A 80 5.97 8.22 -7.92
CA PRO A 80 4.96 7.73 -8.85
C PRO A 80 3.54 8.01 -8.36
N SER A 81 2.65 8.42 -9.27
CA SER A 81 1.29 8.87 -8.93
C SER A 81 0.48 7.85 -8.13
N TYR A 82 0.49 6.58 -8.55
CA TYR A 82 -0.20 5.50 -7.83
C TYR A 82 0.43 5.21 -6.47
N LEU A 83 1.74 5.40 -6.34
CA LEU A 83 2.43 5.24 -5.06
C LEU A 83 2.05 6.36 -4.08
N ARG A 84 2.01 7.60 -4.58
CA ARG A 84 1.54 8.78 -3.83
C ARG A 84 0.09 8.59 -3.36
N ARG A 85 -0.80 8.13 -4.25
CA ARG A 85 -2.20 7.80 -3.94
C ARG A 85 -2.35 6.65 -2.93
N GLY A 86 -1.48 5.64 -3.02
CA GLY A 86 -1.39 4.57 -2.02
C GLY A 86 -1.02 5.12 -0.64
N ALA A 87 -0.01 6.00 -0.58
CA ALA A 87 0.42 6.63 0.66
C ALA A 87 -0.67 7.53 1.29
N ILE A 88 -1.44 8.25 0.46
CA ILE A 88 -2.60 9.05 0.90
C ILE A 88 -3.65 8.15 1.56
N ASN A 89 -4.04 7.04 0.92
CA ASN A 89 -5.03 6.12 1.48
C ASN A 89 -4.54 5.47 2.78
N GLU A 90 -3.26 5.12 2.86
CA GLU A 90 -2.65 4.59 4.08
C GLU A 90 -2.73 5.62 5.22
N ALA A 91 -2.39 6.88 4.95
CA ALA A 91 -2.48 7.97 5.93
C ALA A 91 -3.93 8.21 6.40
N ILE A 92 -4.90 8.29 5.47
CA ILE A 92 -6.33 8.43 5.79
C ILE A 92 -6.77 7.27 6.72
N GLY A 93 -6.42 6.04 6.38
CA GLY A 93 -6.81 4.85 7.16
C GLY A 93 -6.26 4.90 8.59
N LYS A 94 -4.99 5.28 8.74
CA LYS A 94 -4.35 5.43 10.06
C LYS A 94 -4.95 6.54 10.89
N VAL A 95 -5.16 7.73 10.31
CA VAL A 95 -5.77 8.86 11.04
C VAL A 95 -7.22 8.55 11.40
N SER A 96 -7.97 7.91 10.50
CA SER A 96 -9.33 7.44 10.78
C SER A 96 -9.37 6.49 11.97
N SER A 97 -8.48 5.50 11.99
CA SER A 97 -8.39 4.55 13.11
C SER A 97 -8.04 5.26 14.42
N TYR A 98 -7.05 6.15 14.40
CA TYR A 98 -6.65 6.93 15.57
C TYR A 98 -7.81 7.78 16.11
N LYS A 99 -8.48 8.57 15.26
CA LYS A 99 -9.57 9.47 15.65
C LYS A 99 -10.76 8.70 16.23
N SER A 100 -11.14 7.57 15.62
CA SER A 100 -12.22 6.72 16.14
C SER A 100 -11.85 6.08 17.48
N ASN A 101 -10.65 5.52 17.61
CA ASN A 101 -10.19 4.91 18.85
C ASN A 101 -10.07 5.93 19.98
N PHE A 102 -9.56 7.13 19.68
CA PHE A 102 -9.42 8.22 20.64
C PHE A 102 -10.79 8.71 21.13
N ALA A 103 -11.75 8.88 20.21
CA ALA A 103 -13.12 9.23 20.58
C ALA A 103 -13.81 8.17 21.45
N ASN A 104 -13.55 6.87 21.18
CA ASN A 104 -14.06 5.78 22.02
C ASN A 104 -13.40 5.78 23.40
N TRP A 105 -12.08 5.98 23.46
CA TRP A 105 -11.35 6.05 24.72
C TRP A 105 -11.77 7.25 25.58
N ILE A 106 -12.08 8.42 24.99
CA ILE A 106 -12.65 9.56 25.74
C ILE A 106 -13.99 9.20 26.38
N LYS A 107 -14.83 8.42 25.70
CA LYS A 107 -16.15 8.00 26.21
C LYS A 107 -16.06 6.95 27.30
N ASP A 108 -15.13 6.00 27.16
CA ASP A 108 -14.88 4.92 28.11
C ASP A 108 -13.36 4.69 28.25
N PRO A 109 -12.68 5.41 29.17
CA PRO A 109 -11.23 5.38 29.30
C PRO A 109 -10.69 4.08 29.91
N VAL A 110 -10.71 3.01 29.13
CA VAL A 110 -10.15 1.70 29.51
C VAL A 110 -8.81 1.47 28.82
N GLY A 111 -7.79 1.12 29.61
CA GLY A 111 -6.44 0.85 29.11
C GLY A 111 -5.67 2.13 28.75
N ARG A 112 -4.67 1.99 27.88
CA ARG A 112 -3.80 3.11 27.47
C ARG A 112 -4.47 3.95 26.39
N GLU A 113 -4.28 5.26 26.49
CA GLU A 113 -4.67 6.21 25.45
C GLU A 113 -4.08 5.80 24.08
N PRO A 114 -4.86 5.86 22.99
CA PRO A 114 -4.37 5.59 21.65
C PRO A 114 -3.18 6.47 21.29
N SER A 115 -2.08 5.84 20.86
CA SER A 115 -0.89 6.57 20.45
C SER A 115 -1.11 7.32 19.14
N HIS A 116 -0.37 8.42 18.98
CA HIS A 116 -0.38 9.21 17.75
C HIS A 116 -0.07 8.34 16.51
N PRO A 117 -0.78 8.51 15.39
CA PRO A 117 -0.58 7.68 14.21
C PRO A 117 0.81 7.91 13.60
N LYS A 118 1.40 6.83 13.10
CA LYS A 118 2.69 6.83 12.38
C LYS A 118 2.65 5.79 11.27
N ALA A 119 3.46 5.98 10.24
CA ALA A 119 3.55 5.08 9.09
C ALA A 119 3.88 3.65 9.53
N GLY A 120 4.78 3.49 10.50
CA GLY A 120 5.15 2.19 11.06
C GLY A 120 5.67 1.22 10.01
N TYR A 121 5.25 -0.06 10.09
CA TYR A 121 5.66 -1.11 9.14
C TYR A 121 4.77 -1.15 7.90
N THR A 122 4.57 -0.01 7.27
CA THR A 122 3.87 0.08 5.98
C THR A 122 4.81 -0.20 4.83
N PHE A 123 4.23 -0.72 3.75
CA PHE A 123 4.96 -1.11 2.56
C PHE A 123 4.19 -0.73 1.31
N PRO A 124 4.88 -0.43 0.20
CA PRO A 124 4.24 0.05 -1.00
C PRO A 124 3.56 -1.08 -1.78
N SER A 125 2.32 -0.82 -2.21
CA SER A 125 1.68 -1.63 -3.25
C SER A 125 2.32 -1.29 -4.61
N MET A 126 2.79 -2.33 -5.29
CA MET A 126 3.40 -2.25 -6.60
C MET A 126 2.30 -2.32 -7.67
N TYR A 127 1.58 -1.21 -7.85
CA TYR A 127 0.51 -1.08 -8.84
C TYR A 127 0.99 -1.45 -10.26
N ARG A 128 0.13 -2.17 -10.99
CA ARG A 128 0.42 -2.62 -12.36
C ARG A 128 0.70 -1.43 -13.28
N THR A 129 1.51 -1.66 -14.30
CA THR A 129 1.88 -0.71 -15.38
C THR A 129 2.78 0.44 -14.91
N VAL A 130 2.65 0.92 -13.67
CA VAL A 130 3.43 2.06 -13.15
C VAL A 130 4.55 1.63 -12.20
N MET A 131 4.34 0.57 -11.43
CA MET A 131 5.28 0.08 -10.42
C MET A 131 5.64 -1.40 -10.57
N TYR A 132 4.80 -2.20 -11.24
CA TYR A 132 5.01 -3.62 -11.48
C TYR A 132 4.60 -4.01 -12.89
N ASN A 133 5.43 -4.82 -13.53
CA ASN A 133 5.18 -5.41 -14.83
C ASN A 133 5.68 -6.86 -14.84
N GLN A 134 4.83 -7.84 -15.11
CA GLN A 134 5.27 -9.24 -15.24
C GLN A 134 5.90 -9.40 -16.64
N THR A 135 7.18 -9.79 -16.71
CA THR A 135 7.93 -9.89 -17.98
C THR A 135 8.09 -11.32 -18.48
N GLY A 136 7.81 -12.32 -17.64
CA GLY A 136 7.82 -13.75 -17.99
C GLY A 136 7.31 -14.58 -16.82
N ASP A 137 7.34 -15.91 -16.89
CA ASP A 137 6.76 -16.77 -15.85
C ASP A 137 7.43 -16.60 -14.47
N TYR A 138 8.73 -16.31 -14.47
CA TYR A 138 9.54 -16.19 -13.25
C TYR A 138 10.31 -14.88 -13.18
N THR A 139 9.95 -13.89 -14.00
CA THR A 139 10.61 -12.59 -14.05
C THR A 139 9.58 -11.48 -14.05
N ALA A 140 9.90 -10.40 -13.36
CA ALA A 140 9.10 -9.19 -13.35
C ALA A 140 10.02 -7.97 -13.34
N GLN A 141 9.48 -6.83 -13.75
CA GLN A 141 10.06 -5.54 -13.47
C GLN A 141 9.31 -4.86 -12.34
N ILE A 142 10.05 -4.25 -11.42
CA ILE A 142 9.46 -3.38 -10.40
C ILE A 142 10.19 -2.05 -10.35
N LYS A 143 9.44 -1.00 -10.05
CA LYS A 143 9.98 0.35 -9.90
C LYS A 143 10.45 0.54 -8.46
N VAL A 144 11.67 1.03 -8.31
CA VAL A 144 12.37 1.17 -7.04
C VAL A 144 13.03 2.53 -6.96
N TYR A 145 13.14 3.06 -5.75
CA TYR A 145 13.88 4.26 -5.47
C TYR A 145 15.37 3.94 -5.27
N ILE A 146 16.22 4.40 -6.18
CA ILE A 146 17.67 4.23 -6.15
C ILE A 146 18.30 5.52 -6.68
N ARG A 147 19.44 5.95 -6.11
CA ARG A 147 20.19 7.13 -6.59
C ARG A 147 19.32 8.39 -6.73
N ASN A 148 18.40 8.59 -5.78
CA ASN A 148 17.47 9.71 -5.74
C ASN A 148 16.49 9.81 -6.92
N THR A 149 16.21 8.69 -7.58
CA THR A 149 15.21 8.62 -8.66
C THR A 149 14.45 7.30 -8.60
N TRP A 150 13.37 7.21 -9.39
CA TRP A 150 12.52 6.03 -9.51
C TRP A 150 12.83 5.28 -10.80
N ASP A 151 13.55 4.17 -10.68
CA ASP A 151 14.01 3.36 -11.81
C ASP A 151 13.35 1.99 -11.83
N TRP A 152 13.21 1.42 -13.03
CA TRP A 152 12.78 0.03 -13.19
C TRP A 152 13.98 -0.91 -13.04
N ILE A 153 13.80 -1.97 -12.26
CA ILE A 153 14.76 -3.09 -12.22
C ILE A 153 14.04 -4.38 -12.58
N THR A 154 14.78 -5.29 -13.23
CA THR A 154 14.31 -6.65 -13.46
C THR A 154 14.67 -7.51 -12.26
N ILE A 155 13.67 -8.22 -11.74
CA ILE A 155 13.77 -9.15 -10.63
C ILE A 155 13.43 -10.56 -11.08
N SER A 156 14.08 -11.53 -10.46
CA SER A 156 13.76 -12.94 -10.61
C SER A 156 12.86 -13.36 -9.45
N LEU A 157 11.81 -14.11 -9.74
CA LEU A 157 10.87 -14.64 -8.77
C LEU A 157 11.18 -16.11 -8.49
N LYS A 158 10.92 -16.57 -7.27
CA LYS A 158 11.15 -17.97 -6.92
C LYS A 158 10.15 -18.87 -7.65
N LYS A 159 10.68 -19.72 -8.55
CA LYS A 159 9.92 -20.66 -9.39
C LYS A 159 8.84 -21.43 -8.65
N SER A 160 9.18 -22.09 -7.53
CA SER A 160 8.21 -22.89 -6.77
C SER A 160 7.00 -22.09 -6.30
N ASP A 161 7.20 -20.82 -5.93
CA ASP A 161 6.15 -19.96 -5.40
C ASP A 161 5.22 -19.49 -6.54
N MET A 162 5.81 -19.17 -7.70
CA MET A 162 5.06 -18.84 -8.92
C MET A 162 4.30 -20.04 -9.48
N ASP A 163 4.92 -21.22 -9.56
CA ASP A 163 4.27 -22.45 -10.03
C ASP A 163 3.06 -22.79 -9.15
N TYR A 164 3.15 -22.57 -7.84
CA TYR A 164 2.01 -22.74 -6.94
C TYR A 164 0.86 -21.78 -7.30
N ILE A 165 1.15 -20.49 -7.49
CA ILE A 165 0.15 -19.50 -7.90
C ILE A 165 -0.50 -19.90 -9.23
N TYR A 166 0.29 -20.28 -10.23
CA TYR A 166 -0.23 -20.67 -11.54
C TYR A 166 -1.13 -21.90 -11.49
N ARG A 167 -0.82 -22.88 -10.63
CA ARG A 167 -1.63 -24.10 -10.46
C ARG A 167 -2.92 -23.86 -9.68
N HIS A 168 -2.86 -23.07 -8.61
CA HIS A 168 -3.94 -22.99 -7.62
C HIS A 168 -4.77 -21.70 -7.66
N CYS A 169 -4.30 -20.67 -8.37
CA CYS A 169 -4.95 -19.35 -8.38
C CYS A 169 -5.34 -18.86 -9.78
N SER A 170 -5.27 -19.71 -10.81
CA SER A 170 -5.57 -19.35 -12.21
C SER A 170 -7.00 -18.82 -12.44
N PHE A 171 -7.96 -19.28 -11.64
CA PHE A 171 -9.37 -18.85 -11.72
C PHE A 171 -9.68 -17.60 -10.86
N ARG A 172 -8.70 -17.10 -10.10
CA ARG A 172 -8.87 -15.98 -9.18
C ARG A 172 -8.32 -14.70 -9.79
N LYS A 173 -8.95 -13.56 -9.50
CA LYS A 173 -8.46 -12.27 -9.98
C LYS A 173 -7.27 -11.85 -9.13
N GLN A 174 -6.07 -11.95 -9.70
CA GLN A 174 -4.85 -11.44 -9.08
C GLN A 174 -4.89 -9.91 -9.00
N CYS A 175 -4.56 -9.35 -7.85
CA CYS A 175 -4.41 -7.93 -7.58
C CYS A 175 -2.94 -7.47 -7.69
N ALA A 176 -2.70 -6.17 -7.56
CA ALA A 176 -1.35 -5.63 -7.51
C ALA A 176 -0.58 -6.18 -6.28
N PRO A 177 0.67 -6.65 -6.44
CA PRO A 177 1.43 -7.17 -5.32
C PRO A 177 1.86 -6.06 -4.36
N THR A 178 2.11 -6.40 -3.10
CA THR A 178 2.77 -5.51 -2.14
C THR A 178 4.20 -5.97 -1.93
N LEU A 179 5.16 -5.04 -2.00
CA LEU A 179 6.55 -5.34 -1.67
C LEU A 179 6.64 -5.59 -0.17
N GLN A 180 7.25 -6.68 0.28
CA GLN A 180 7.30 -7.03 1.70
C GLN A 180 8.69 -7.48 2.10
N LYS A 181 9.08 -7.12 3.32
CA LYS A 181 10.34 -7.58 3.92
C LYS A 181 10.02 -8.55 5.06
N ARG A 182 10.56 -9.77 4.97
CA ARG A 182 10.54 -10.76 6.05
C ARG A 182 11.97 -11.18 6.32
N ASP A 183 12.43 -10.92 7.54
CA ASP A 183 13.82 -11.13 7.95
C ASP A 183 14.84 -10.46 7.00
N LYS A 184 15.68 -11.28 6.37
CA LYS A 184 16.73 -10.86 5.44
C LYS A 184 16.27 -10.93 3.98
N GLU A 185 15.01 -11.27 3.73
CA GLU A 185 14.48 -11.61 2.41
C GLU A 185 13.33 -10.69 2.00
N TRP A 186 13.13 -10.59 0.69
CA TRP A 186 12.12 -9.73 0.07
C TRP A 186 11.13 -10.56 -0.72
N PHE A 187 9.87 -10.12 -0.69
CA PHE A 187 8.74 -10.82 -1.27
C PHE A 187 7.83 -9.84 -2.00
N LEU A 188 7.12 -10.37 -2.99
CA LEU A 188 5.89 -9.79 -3.51
C LEU A 188 4.71 -10.59 -2.96
N ASP A 189 3.87 -9.93 -2.17
CA ASP A 189 2.63 -10.51 -1.66
C ASP A 189 1.51 -10.21 -2.64
N PHE A 190 1.00 -11.23 -3.33
CA PHE A 190 -0.06 -11.14 -4.32
C PHE A 190 -1.41 -11.43 -3.68
N PRO A 191 -2.30 -10.44 -3.56
CA PRO A 191 -3.69 -10.69 -3.17
C PRO A 191 -4.48 -11.24 -4.36
N PHE A 192 -5.42 -12.12 -4.08
CA PHE A 192 -6.34 -12.71 -5.04
C PHE A 192 -7.76 -12.51 -4.55
N GLU A 193 -8.58 -11.92 -5.42
CA GLU A 193 -10.00 -11.69 -5.20
C GLU A 193 -10.82 -12.86 -5.74
N GLU A 194 -11.74 -13.38 -4.93
CA GLU A 194 -12.67 -14.45 -5.29
C GLU A 194 -14.09 -14.12 -4.80
N LYS A 195 -15.11 -14.47 -5.60
CA LYS A 195 -16.52 -14.38 -5.19
C LYS A 195 -17.04 -15.78 -4.85
N VAL A 196 -17.27 -16.02 -3.57
CA VAL A 196 -17.79 -17.30 -3.08
C VAL A 196 -19.26 -17.17 -2.72
N LYS A 197 -20.09 -18.10 -3.19
CA LYS A 197 -21.48 -18.23 -2.72
C LYS A 197 -21.43 -18.92 -1.36
N LEU A 198 -22.02 -18.32 -0.33
CA LEU A 198 -22.22 -18.99 0.95
C LEU A 198 -23.25 -20.09 0.72
N SER A 199 -22.82 -21.34 0.62
CA SER A 199 -23.71 -22.50 0.68
C SER A 199 -24.02 -22.80 2.15
N GLN A 200 -25.30 -22.93 2.50
CA GLN A 200 -25.74 -23.45 3.80
C GLN A 200 -25.45 -24.95 3.91
N VAL A 201 -24.20 -25.39 4.01
CA VAL A 201 -23.89 -26.77 4.44
C VAL A 201 -22.55 -26.76 5.17
N ILE A 202 -22.59 -26.99 6.48
CA ILE A 202 -21.44 -27.45 7.25
C ILE A 202 -21.19 -28.89 6.81
N PRO A 203 -20.04 -29.26 6.23
CA PRO A 203 -19.68 -30.66 6.16
C PRO A 203 -19.34 -31.10 7.59
N THR A 204 -20.30 -31.76 8.23
CA THR A 204 -20.05 -32.56 9.42
C THR A 204 -19.15 -33.71 8.98
N TYR A 205 -17.86 -33.61 9.25
CA TYR A 205 -16.97 -34.77 9.18
C TYR A 205 -17.11 -35.52 10.53
N LEU A 206 -17.82 -36.64 10.50
CA LEU A 206 -17.65 -37.77 11.41
C LEU A 206 -16.87 -38.85 10.65
#